data_AF-A0A4R9PBP0-F1
#
_entry.id   AF-A0A4R9PBP0-F1
#
_cell.length_a   1.000
_cell.length_b   1.000
_cell.length_c   1.000
_cell.angle_alpha   90.00
_cell.angle_beta   90.00
_cell.angle_gamma   90.00
#
_symmetry.space_group_name_H-M   'P 1'
#
loop_
_entity.id
_entity.type
_entity.pdbx_description
1 polymer ?
#
loop_
_entity_poly.entity_id
_entity_poly.type
_entity_poly.pdbx_seq_one_letter_code
_entity_poly.pdbx_strand_id
1 'polypeptide(L)'
;ATPADISRLPLLHMATRPGAWSEWFEEQGLEAPTGPGMQFEQFGTVAQACMAGLGVALLPEILIAGELQRGQLVPAPGQPMQSRSAYYLVVPHDKRGHPP
;
A
#
# COMPACT_ATOMS: atom_id res chain seq x y z
N ALA A 1 -8.46 2.45 17.77
CA ALA A 1 -7.25 1.71 17.37
C ALA A 1 -6.13 2.71 17.12
N THR A 2 -4.91 2.34 17.46
CA THR A 2 -3.68 3.13 17.34
C THR A 2 -2.77 2.51 16.28
N PRO A 3 -1.76 3.23 15.78
CA PRO A 3 -0.80 2.66 14.82
C PRO A 3 -0.08 1.43 15.37
N ALA A 4 0.15 1.38 16.69
CA ALA A 4 0.77 0.23 17.35
C ALA A 4 -0.05 -1.06 17.23
N ASP A 5 -1.37 -0.97 17.11
CA ASP A 5 -2.24 -2.14 16.95
C ASP A 5 -1.97 -2.87 15.62
N ILE A 6 -1.44 -2.19 14.60
CA ILE A 6 -1.11 -2.78 13.30
C ILE A 6 -0.02 -3.85 13.40
N SER A 7 0.92 -3.71 14.33
CA SER A 7 2.00 -4.70 14.54
C SER A 7 1.50 -6.10 14.93
N ARG A 8 0.23 -6.22 15.34
CA ARG A 8 -0.40 -7.47 15.77
C ARG A 8 -1.25 -8.12 14.67
N LEU A 9 -1.41 -7.46 13.53
CA LEU A 9 -2.22 -7.93 12.42
C LEU A 9 -1.36 -8.62 11.35
N PRO A 10 -1.93 -9.52 10.54
CA PRO A 10 -1.23 -10.05 9.38
C PRO A 10 -0.89 -8.91 8.42
N LEU A 11 0.40 -8.65 8.24
CA LEU A 11 0.90 -7.65 7.30
C LEU A 11 1.04 -8.27 5.92
N LEU A 12 0.37 -7.68 4.94
CA LEU A 12 0.47 -8.09 3.54
C LEU A 12 1.52 -7.21 2.85
N HIS A 13 2.48 -7.86 2.20
CA HIS A 13 3.67 -7.22 1.62
C HIS A 13 3.56 -7.11 0.11
N MET A 14 4.11 -6.03 -0.43
CA MET A 14 4.27 -5.84 -1.86
C MET A 14 5.69 -6.20 -2.28
N ALA A 15 5.84 -7.15 -3.20
CA ALA A 15 7.14 -7.57 -3.72
C ALA A 15 7.90 -6.43 -4.40
N THR A 16 7.17 -5.53 -5.06
CA THR A 16 7.70 -4.35 -5.73
C THR A 16 8.11 -3.23 -4.77
N ARG A 17 7.83 -3.36 -3.46
CA ARG A 17 8.15 -2.37 -2.42
C ARG A 17 8.68 -3.06 -1.15
N PRO A 18 9.84 -3.72 -1.24
CA PRO A 18 10.47 -4.30 -0.06
C PRO A 18 10.75 -3.20 0.97
N GLY A 19 10.47 -3.47 2.25
CA GLY A 19 10.72 -2.52 3.34
C GLY A 19 9.62 -1.48 3.61
N ALA A 20 8.54 -1.41 2.80
CA ALA A 20 7.49 -0.40 2.98
C ALA A 20 6.86 -0.40 4.38
N TRP A 21 6.68 -1.58 4.99
CA TRP A 21 6.20 -1.68 6.37
C TRP A 21 7.20 -1.14 7.37
N SER A 22 8.49 -1.46 7.21
CA SER A 22 9.55 -0.95 8.08
C SER A 22 9.60 0.58 8.05
N GLU A 23 9.54 1.17 6.85
CA GLU A 23 9.49 2.63 6.68
C GLU A 23 8.24 3.23 7.34
N TRP A 24 7.06 2.63 7.13
CA TRP A 24 5.83 3.13 7.74
C TRP A 24 5.87 3.07 9.27
N PHE A 25 6.34 1.97 9.86
CA PHE A 25 6.47 1.86 11.33
C PHE A 25 7.44 2.90 11.88
N GLU A 26 8.58 3.11 11.21
CA GLU A 26 9.56 4.13 11.59
C GLU A 26 8.94 5.54 11.57
N GLU A 27 8.16 5.89 10.54
CA GLU A 27 7.45 7.17 10.46
C GLU A 27 6.39 7.35 11.57
N GLN A 28 5.83 6.24 12.08
CA GLN A 28 4.93 6.28 13.24
C GLN A 28 5.68 6.31 14.59
N GLY A 29 7.03 6.29 14.59
CA GLY A 29 7.84 6.21 15.79
C GLY A 29 7.79 4.84 16.47
N LEU A 30 7.57 3.78 15.69
CA LEU A 30 7.37 2.40 16.16
C LEU A 30 8.43 1.46 15.58
N GLU A 31 8.67 0.35 16.28
CA GLU A 31 9.49 -0.73 15.76
C GLU A 31 8.66 -1.65 14.87
N ALA A 32 9.18 -1.97 13.68
CA ALA A 32 8.51 -2.87 12.76
C ALA A 32 8.55 -4.31 13.28
N PRO A 33 7.45 -5.08 13.20
CA PRO A 33 7.47 -6.48 13.57
C PRO A 33 8.40 -7.26 12.64
N THR A 34 9.13 -8.22 13.23
CA THR A 34 10.03 -9.11 12.50
C THR A 34 9.35 -10.44 12.22
N GLY A 35 9.55 -10.99 11.01
CA GLY A 35 9.00 -12.29 10.64
C GLY A 35 8.56 -12.37 9.18
N PRO A 36 8.27 -13.59 8.69
CA PRO A 36 7.75 -13.77 7.34
C PRO A 36 6.32 -13.22 7.24
N GLY A 37 6.04 -12.49 6.17
CA GLY A 37 4.70 -12.04 5.82
C GLY A 37 4.30 -12.52 4.43
N MET A 38 3.00 -12.52 4.15
CA MET A 38 2.49 -12.89 2.83
C MET A 38 2.89 -11.84 1.81
N GLN A 39 3.47 -12.27 0.69
CA GLN A 39 3.97 -11.38 -0.35
C GLN A 39 3.09 -11.46 -1.61
N PHE A 40 2.78 -10.29 -2.17
CA PHE A 40 1.97 -10.12 -3.37
C PHE A 40 2.71 -9.31 -4.42
N GLU A 41 2.50 -9.67 -5.68
CA GLU A 41 3.10 -8.98 -6.85
C GLU A 41 2.19 -7.88 -7.42
N GLN A 42 0.88 -7.93 -7.13
CA GLN A 42 -0.13 -7.09 -7.77
C GLN A 42 -0.98 -6.36 -6.72
N PHE A 43 -1.13 -5.03 -6.86
CA PHE A 43 -1.92 -4.20 -5.94
C PHE A 43 -3.39 -4.62 -5.88
N GLY A 44 -3.98 -4.98 -7.03
CA GLY A 44 -5.36 -5.45 -7.06
C GLY A 44 -5.56 -6.71 -6.21
N THR A 45 -4.66 -7.68 -6.31
CA THR A 45 -4.76 -8.94 -5.57
C THR A 45 -4.63 -8.72 -4.07
N VAL A 46 -3.72 -7.88 -3.61
CA VAL A 46 -3.58 -7.60 -2.18
C VAL A 46 -4.77 -6.79 -1.63
N ALA A 47 -5.35 -5.89 -2.44
CA ALA A 47 -6.58 -5.20 -2.06
C ALA A 47 -7.75 -6.18 -1.88
N GLN A 48 -7.90 -7.16 -2.78
CA GLN A 48 -8.89 -8.25 -2.60
C GLN A 48 -8.62 -9.07 -1.34
N ALA A 49 -7.35 -9.36 -1.04
CA ALA A 49 -6.97 -10.07 0.18
C ALA A 49 -7.36 -9.29 1.45
N CYS A 50 -7.16 -7.97 1.47
CA CYS A 50 -7.62 -7.11 2.55
C CYS A 50 -9.15 -7.13 2.70
N MET A 51 -9.90 -7.01 1.59
CA MET A 51 -11.37 -7.08 1.62
C MET A 51 -11.89 -8.46 2.07
N ALA A 52 -11.13 -9.53 1.80
CA ALA A 52 -11.42 -10.87 2.30
C ALA A 52 -11.04 -11.08 3.77
N GLY A 53 -10.51 -10.06 4.46
CA GLY A 53 -10.14 -10.12 5.87
C GLY A 53 -8.82 -10.82 6.16
N LEU A 54 -7.95 -10.99 5.15
CA LEU A 54 -6.68 -11.72 5.33
C LEU A 54 -5.60 -10.88 6.03
N GLY A 55 -5.75 -9.56 6.13
CA GLY A 55 -4.78 -8.70 6.79
C GLY A 55 -4.85 -7.24 6.36
N VAL A 56 -3.80 -6.49 6.69
CA VAL A 56 -3.63 -5.07 6.37
C VAL A 56 -2.51 -4.91 5.35
N ALA A 57 -2.66 -3.97 4.42
CA ALA A 57 -1.68 -3.68 3.38
C ALA A 57 -1.42 -2.17 3.25
N LEU A 58 -0.20 -1.81 2.85
CA LEU A 58 0.14 -0.46 2.42
C LEU A 58 -0.09 -0.34 0.90
N LEU A 59 -1.07 0.47 0.50
CA LEU A 59 -1.50 0.60 -0.89
C LEU A 59 -1.55 2.06 -1.34
N PRO A 60 -1.25 2.36 -2.62
CA PRO A 60 -1.48 3.68 -3.18
C PRO A 60 -2.98 3.99 -3.17
N GLU A 61 -3.37 5.07 -2.51
CA GLU A 61 -4.77 5.46 -2.34
C GLU A 61 -5.51 5.59 -3.68
N ILE A 62 -4.85 6.14 -4.70
CA ILE A 62 -5.41 6.29 -6.05
C ILE A 62 -5.87 4.97 -6.67
N LEU A 63 -5.26 3.85 -6.31
CA LEU A 63 -5.62 2.53 -6.85
C LEU A 63 -6.80 1.88 -6.11
N ILE A 64 -7.15 2.37 -4.92
CA ILE A 64 -8.19 1.80 -4.05
C ILE A 64 -9.29 2.81 -3.68
N ALA A 65 -9.31 3.98 -4.32
CA ALA A 65 -10.23 5.06 -3.98
C ALA A 65 -11.70 4.62 -4.09
N GLY A 66 -12.04 3.76 -5.05
CA GLY A 66 -13.38 3.22 -5.20
C GLY A 66 -13.80 2.30 -4.04
N GLU A 67 -12.89 1.44 -3.58
CA GLU A 67 -13.12 0.51 -2.47
C GLU A 67 -13.25 1.27 -1.14
N LEU A 68 -12.46 2.33 -0.95
CA LEU A 68 -12.57 3.24 0.19
C LEU A 68 -13.92 3.99 0.20
N GLN A 69 -14.33 4.54 -0.94
CA GLN A 69 -15.62 5.24 -1.07
C GLN A 69 -16.82 4.31 -0.80
N ARG A 70 -16.74 3.05 -1.22
CA ARG A 70 -17.77 2.03 -0.97
C ARG A 70 -17.70 1.42 0.43
N GLY A 71 -16.71 1.78 1.25
CA GLY A 71 -16.50 1.23 2.59
C GLY A 71 -16.11 -0.26 2.59
N GLN A 72 -15.65 -0.79 1.46
CA GLN A 72 -15.14 -2.17 1.36
C GLN A 72 -13.74 -2.28 1.96
N LEU A 73 -12.98 -1.20 1.86
CA LEU A 73 -11.74 -0.98 2.59
C LEU A 73 -11.92 0.24 3.50
N VAL A 74 -11.16 0.25 4.59
CA VAL A 74 -11.09 1.38 5.51
C VAL A 74 -9.63 1.75 5.76
N PRO A 75 -9.31 3.03 5.98
CA PRO A 75 -7.96 3.44 6.35
C PRO A 75 -7.48 2.75 7.62
N ALA A 76 -6.25 2.25 7.60
CA ALA A 76 -5.58 1.75 8.78
C ALA A 76 -5.28 2.91 9.77
N PRO A 77 -5.31 2.67 11.09
CA PRO A 77 -4.86 3.65 12.08
C PRO A 77 -3.42 4.12 11.84
N GLY A 78 -3.20 5.42 11.89
CA GLY A 78 -1.90 6.06 11.64
C GLY A 78 -1.96 7.07 10.51
N GLN A 79 -0.83 7.72 10.26
CA GLN A 79 -0.72 8.66 9.16
C GLN A 79 -0.39 7.92 7.86
N PRO A 80 -0.93 8.38 6.71
CA PRO A 80 -0.46 7.91 5.42
C PRO A 80 1.01 8.30 5.23
N MET A 81 1.79 7.37 4.67
CA MET A 81 3.19 7.60 4.30
C MET A 81 3.25 8.03 2.83
N GLN A 82 4.07 9.03 2.53
CA GLN A 82 4.34 9.41 1.15
C GLN A 82 5.23 8.37 0.50
N SER A 83 4.78 7.78 -0.62
CA SER A 83 5.61 6.82 -1.34
C SER A 83 6.83 7.52 -1.95
N ARG A 84 8.00 6.85 -1.88
CA ARG A 84 9.20 7.25 -2.62
C ARG A 84 9.05 7.12 -4.14
N SER A 85 8.00 6.45 -4.61
CA SER A 85 7.70 6.27 -6.03
C SER A 85 6.47 7.08 -6.46
N ALA A 86 6.46 7.53 -7.71
CA ALA A 86 5.33 8.24 -8.30
C ALA A 86 4.95 7.63 -9.67
N TYR A 87 3.71 7.88 -10.10
CA TYR A 87 3.23 7.49 -11.41
C TYR A 87 3.55 8.57 -12.45
N TYR A 88 4.14 8.19 -13.57
CA TYR A 88 4.53 9.10 -14.65
C TYR A 88 3.90 8.67 -15.98
N LEU A 89 3.39 9.63 -16.76
CA LEU A 89 3.05 9.43 -18.15
C LEU A 89 4.32 9.62 -19.00
N VAL A 90 4.72 8.58 -19.72
CA VAL A 90 5.91 8.61 -20.58
C VAL A 90 5.47 8.50 -22.04
N VAL A 91 5.89 9.45 -22.87
CA VAL A 91 5.62 9.48 -24.31
C VAL A 91 6.95 9.45 -25.07
N PRO A 92 7.12 8.57 -26.07
CA PRO A 92 8.28 8.58 -26.95
C PRO A 92 8.52 9.97 -27.56
N HIS A 93 9.79 10.38 -27.66
CA HIS A 93 10.15 11.74 -28.08
C HIS A 93 9.58 12.11 -29.46
N ASP A 94 9.58 11.16 -30.38
CA ASP A 94 9.05 11.27 -31.75
C ASP A 94 7.52 11.40 -31.80
N LYS A 95 6.81 11.05 -30.72
CA LYS A 95 5.34 11.09 -30.64
C LYS A 95 4.78 12.25 -29.81
N ARG A 96 5.61 13.21 -29.39
CA ARG A 96 5.22 14.35 -28.53
C ARG A 96 4.09 15.24 -29.08
N GLY A 97 3.74 15.13 -30.37
CA GLY A 97 2.63 15.84 -31.00
C GLY A 97 1.37 15.02 -31.27
N HIS A 98 1.35 13.74 -30.90
CA HIS A 98 0.16 12.88 -31.01
C HIS A 98 -0.38 12.63 -29.60
N PRO A 99 -1.43 13.35 -29.17
CA PRO A 99 -2.09 13.03 -27.91
C PRO A 99 -2.68 11.61 -27.96
N PRO A 100 -2.77 10.91 -26.81
CA PRO A 100 -3.43 9.62 -26.72
C PRO A 100 -4.93 9.70 -27.01
#